data_AF-A0A6A4M8X2-F1
#
_entry.id   AF-A0A6A4M8X2-F1
#
_cell.length_a   1.000
_cell.length_b   1.000
_cell.length_c   1.000
_cell.angle_alpha   90.00
_cell.angle_beta   90.00
_cell.angle_gamma   90.00
#
_symmetry.space_group_name_H-M   'P 1'
#
loop_
_entity.id
_entity.type
_entity.pdbx_description
1 polymer ?
#
loop_
_entity_poly.entity_id
_entity_poly.type
_entity_poly.pdbx_seq_one_letter_code
_entity_poly.pdbx_strand_id
1 'polypeptide(L)'
;MIDQVPSLDLKRTFLFTLLGLVLVGPTLHFWYLYLSRLVPLSGASGAFSRLVLDQFLFSPIFIGVFLASLLTLEGRPSDVVPKLQQEWFSAVIANWKLWIPFQFLNFRFVPQQFQVWMA
;
A
#
# COMPACT_ATOMS: atom_id res chain seq x y z
N MET A 1 12.80 0.88 36.45
CA MET A 1 12.89 1.43 35.08
C MET A 1 11.49 1.35 34.50
N ILE A 2 10.71 2.42 34.66
CA ILE A 2 9.36 2.51 34.08
C ILE A 2 9.58 3.21 32.74
N ASP A 3 9.35 2.48 31.66
CA ASP A 3 9.45 2.95 30.30
C ASP A 3 8.67 4.26 30.15
N GLN A 4 9.38 5.28 29.68
CA GLN A 4 8.80 6.53 29.21
C GLN A 4 7.78 6.18 28.11
N VAL A 5 6.50 6.16 28.46
CA VAL A 5 5.41 6.01 27.49
C VAL A 5 5.61 7.14 26.49
N PRO A 6 5.93 6.86 25.21
CA PRO A 6 6.28 7.92 24.28
C PRO A 6 5.08 8.84 24.21
N SER A 7 5.29 10.12 24.56
CA SER A 7 4.35 11.18 24.25
C SER A 7 3.89 10.94 22.84
N LEU A 8 2.59 10.66 22.66
CA LEU A 8 1.96 10.52 21.35
C LEU A 8 2.62 11.54 20.44
N ASP A 9 3.41 11.08 19.46
CA ASP A 9 4.11 11.94 18.51
C ASP A 9 3.03 12.52 17.60
N LEU A 10 2.20 13.42 18.14
CA LEU A 10 1.04 14.01 17.50
C LEU A 10 1.47 14.64 16.17
N LYS A 11 2.69 15.17 16.12
CA LYS A 11 3.33 15.66 14.91
C LYS A 11 3.51 14.57 13.85
N ARG A 12 4.05 13.40 14.21
CA ARG A 12 4.27 12.29 13.26
C ARG A 12 2.96 11.67 12.84
N THR A 13 2.03 11.44 13.77
CA THR A 13 0.67 10.97 13.45
C THR A 13 -0.05 11.95 12.54
N PHE A 14 0.02 13.25 12.81
CA PHE A 14 -0.57 14.29 11.97
C PHE A 14 0.04 14.32 10.57
N LEU A 15 1.38 14.25 10.45
CA LEU A 15 2.05 14.17 9.15
C LEU A 15 1.65 12.91 8.38
N PHE A 16 1.55 11.77 9.06
CA PHE A 16 1.11 10.51 8.46
C PHE A 16 -0.34 10.59 7.96
N THR A 17 -1.24 11.18 8.76
CA THR A 17 -2.63 11.41 8.38
C THR A 17 -2.75 12.41 7.23
N LEU A 18 -1.99 13.52 7.26
CA LEU A 18 -1.98 14.53 6.22
C LEU A 18 -1.43 13.96 4.90
N LEU A 19 -0.33 13.22 4.95
CA LEU A 19 0.18 12.49 3.78
C LEU A 19 -0.83 11.46 3.28
N GLY A 20 -1.49 10.73 4.17
CA GLY A 20 -2.60 9.84 3.85
C GLY A 20 -3.70 10.54 3.05
N LEU A 21 -4.13 11.71 3.52
CA LEU A 21 -5.21 12.45 2.86
C LEU A 21 -4.79 13.12 1.56
N VAL A 22 -3.64 13.77 1.55
CA VAL A 22 -3.21 14.65 0.43
C VAL A 22 -2.43 13.89 -0.64
N LEU A 23 -1.62 12.91 -0.24
CA LEU A 23 -0.80 12.13 -1.18
C LEU A 23 -1.47 10.80 -1.50
N VAL A 24 -1.84 10.03 -0.48
CA VAL A 24 -2.36 8.67 -0.68
C VAL A 24 -3.73 8.67 -1.36
N GLY A 25 -4.66 9.52 -0.91
CA GLY A 25 -6.00 9.63 -1.48
C GLY A 25 -6.01 9.89 -3.00
N PRO A 26 -5.43 11.01 -3.49
CA PRO A 26 -5.38 11.30 -4.92
C PRO A 26 -4.59 10.27 -5.71
N THR A 27 -3.45 9.80 -5.17
CA THR A 27 -2.60 8.82 -5.85
C THR A 27 -3.34 7.50 -6.08
N LEU A 28 -4.03 6.97 -5.06
CA LEU A 28 -4.88 5.78 -5.19
C LEU A 28 -6.02 6.03 -6.18
N HIS A 29 -6.67 7.19 -6.12
CA HIS A 29 -7.78 7.51 -7.02
C HIS A 29 -7.35 7.45 -8.49
N PHE A 30 -6.26 8.15 -8.85
CA PHE A 30 -5.73 8.13 -10.21
C PHE A 30 -5.21 6.76 -10.61
N TRP A 31 -4.57 6.04 -9.68
CA TRP A 31 -4.07 4.70 -9.94
C TRP A 31 -5.19 3.72 -10.26
N TYR A 32 -6.26 3.66 -9.46
CA TYR A 32 -7.41 2.79 -9.74
C TYR A 32 -8.11 3.17 -11.05
N LEU A 33 -8.19 4.45 -11.37
CA LEU A 33 -8.69 4.92 -12.66
C LEU A 33 -7.83 4.38 -13.82
N TYR A 34 -6.50 4.44 -13.68
CA TYR A 34 -5.58 3.90 -14.68
C TYR A 34 -5.66 2.36 -14.76
N LEU A 35 -5.73 1.69 -13.63
CA LEU A 35 -5.84 0.25 -13.50
C LEU A 35 -7.12 -0.30 -14.15
N SER A 36 -8.25 0.43 -13.98
CA SER A 36 -9.52 0.09 -14.62
C SER A 36 -9.45 0.18 -16.15
N ARG A 37 -8.63 1.08 -16.69
CA ARG A 37 -8.39 1.22 -18.14
C ARG A 37 -7.43 0.17 -18.67
N LEU A 38 -6.37 -0.15 -17.91
CA LEU A 38 -5.38 -1.18 -18.28
C LEU A 38 -5.98 -2.59 -18.29
N VAL A 39 -6.83 -2.89 -17.31
CA VAL A 39 -7.48 -4.19 -17.18
C VAL A 39 -8.99 -4.01 -17.39
N PRO A 40 -9.46 -3.99 -18.66
CA PRO A 40 -10.89 -3.92 -18.98
C PRO A 40 -11.61 -5.25 -18.71
N LEU A 41 -10.85 -6.31 -18.37
CA LEU A 41 -11.38 -7.62 -18.02
C LEU A 41 -12.19 -7.54 -16.71
N SER A 42 -13.42 -7.99 -16.76
CA SER A 42 -14.32 -8.14 -15.63
C SER A 42 -14.26 -9.56 -15.05
N GLY A 43 -14.44 -9.71 -13.74
CA GLY A 43 -14.46 -11.01 -13.04
C GLY A 43 -13.12 -11.40 -12.42
N ALA A 44 -12.98 -12.68 -12.07
CA ALA A 44 -11.85 -13.23 -11.30
C ALA A 44 -10.47 -12.96 -11.92
N SER A 45 -10.36 -13.16 -13.23
CA SER A 45 -9.13 -12.94 -13.99
C SER A 45 -8.75 -11.45 -14.02
N GLY A 46 -9.74 -10.57 -14.19
CA GLY A 46 -9.55 -9.12 -14.10
C GLY A 46 -9.08 -8.69 -12.72
N ALA A 47 -9.73 -9.18 -11.66
CA ALA A 47 -9.33 -8.90 -10.28
C ALA A 47 -7.92 -9.43 -9.96
N PHE A 48 -7.57 -10.61 -10.48
CA PHE A 48 -6.22 -11.15 -10.35
C PHE A 48 -5.17 -10.26 -11.01
N SER A 49 -5.39 -9.90 -12.28
CA SER A 49 -4.46 -9.04 -13.03
C SER A 49 -4.31 -7.67 -12.39
N ARG A 50 -5.41 -7.07 -11.93
CA ARG A 50 -5.41 -5.81 -11.18
C ARG A 50 -4.59 -5.91 -9.90
N LEU A 51 -4.80 -6.96 -9.10
CA LEU A 51 -4.03 -7.18 -7.88
C LEU A 51 -2.54 -7.41 -8.17
N VAL A 52 -2.19 -8.19 -9.18
CA VAL A 52 -0.79 -8.41 -9.55
C VAL A 52 -0.14 -7.07 -9.94
N LEU A 53 -0.81 -6.26 -10.76
CA LEU A 53 -0.30 -4.94 -11.10
C LEU A 53 -0.18 -4.02 -9.86
N ASP A 54 -1.18 -4.01 -8.97
CA ASP A 54 -1.10 -3.27 -7.71
C ASP A 54 0.06 -3.72 -6.84
N GLN A 55 0.23 -5.03 -6.65
CA GLN A 55 1.19 -5.56 -5.70
C GLN A 55 2.63 -5.52 -6.21
N PHE A 56 2.85 -5.62 -7.53
CA PHE A 56 4.19 -5.66 -8.12
C PHE A 56 4.65 -4.31 -8.68
N LEU A 57 3.76 -3.43 -9.13
CA LEU A 57 4.12 -2.09 -9.63
C LEU A 57 3.80 -1.03 -8.60
N PHE A 58 2.53 -0.93 -8.20
CA PHE A 58 2.09 0.21 -7.39
C PHE A 58 2.62 0.15 -5.97
N SER A 59 2.42 -0.96 -5.27
CA SER A 59 2.80 -1.16 -3.87
C SER A 59 4.27 -0.84 -3.59
N PRO A 60 5.27 -1.38 -4.32
CA PRO A 60 6.68 -1.04 -4.07
C PRO A 60 6.99 0.44 -4.33
N ILE A 61 6.44 1.03 -5.40
CA ILE A 61 6.68 2.44 -5.73
C ILE A 61 6.03 3.33 -4.66
N PHE A 62 4.78 3.05 -4.33
CA PHE A 62 3.97 3.81 -3.38
C PHE A 62 4.56 3.77 -1.96
N ILE A 63 4.96 2.59 -1.47
CA ILE A 63 5.61 2.45 -0.16
C ILE A 63 6.91 3.26 -0.13
N GLY A 64 7.71 3.21 -1.20
CA GLY A 64 8.95 4.00 -1.30
C GLY A 64 8.69 5.50 -1.28
N VAL A 65 7.76 6.00 -2.10
CA VAL A 65 7.38 7.42 -2.15
C VAL A 65 6.80 7.89 -0.82
N PHE A 66 5.97 7.06 -0.18
CA PHE A 66 5.35 7.38 1.10
C PHE A 66 6.38 7.49 2.21
N LEU A 67 7.28 6.51 2.36
CA LEU A 67 8.37 6.54 3.34
C LEU A 67 9.31 7.73 3.10
N ALA A 68 9.67 8.00 1.85
CA ALA A 68 10.51 9.13 1.49
C ALA A 68 9.85 10.47 1.85
N SER A 69 8.57 10.63 1.52
CA SER A 69 7.80 11.85 1.85
C SER A 69 7.67 12.04 3.35
N LEU A 70 7.40 10.97 4.10
CA LEU A 70 7.29 10.99 5.56
C LEU A 70 8.59 11.47 6.21
N LEU A 71 9.73 10.86 5.88
CA LEU A 71 11.02 11.23 6.46
C LEU A 71 11.47 12.63 6.04
N THR A 72 11.13 13.06 4.82
CA THR A 72 11.39 14.43 4.36
C THR A 72 10.59 15.44 5.18
N LEU A 73 9.31 15.17 5.45
CA LEU A 73 8.44 16.02 6.28
C LEU A 73 8.81 15.98 7.78
N GLU A 74 9.37 14.88 8.26
CA GLU A 74 9.96 14.79 9.59
C GLU A 74 11.28 15.60 9.71
N GLY A 75 11.81 16.12 8.60
CA GLY A 75 13.04 16.91 8.55
C GLY A 75 14.31 16.06 8.51
N ARG A 76 14.21 14.78 8.12
CA ARG A 76 15.32 13.82 8.03
C ARG A 76 15.50 13.24 6.63
N PRO A 77 15.74 14.08 5.60
CA PRO A 77 15.89 13.61 4.22
C PRO A 77 17.13 12.70 4.02
N SER A 78 18.16 12.84 4.84
CA SER A 78 19.36 11.98 4.82
C SER A 78 19.07 10.53 5.19
N ASP A 79 18.05 10.30 6.03
CA ASP A 79 17.69 8.98 6.53
C ASP A 79 16.75 8.24 5.56
N VAL A 80 16.25 8.91 4.52
CA VAL A 80 15.33 8.35 3.53
C VAL A 80 15.92 7.12 2.86
N VAL A 81 17.11 7.25 2.28
CA VAL A 81 17.77 6.17 1.53
C VAL A 81 18.09 4.96 2.41
N PRO A 82 18.80 5.10 3.56
CA PRO A 82 19.12 3.95 4.39
C PRO A 82 17.85 3.29 4.97
N LYS A 83 16.82 4.07 5.30
CA LYS A 83 15.56 3.53 5.83
C LYS A 83 14.73 2.85 4.76
N LEU A 84 14.70 3.37 3.53
CA LEU A 84 14.14 2.63 2.40
C LEU A 84 14.88 1.31 2.23
N GLN A 85 16.20 1.30 2.15
CA GLN A 85 16.96 0.06 1.92
C GLN A 85 16.71 -1.00 3.00
N GLN A 86 16.53 -0.60 4.26
CA GLN A 86 16.22 -1.52 5.36
C GLN A 86 14.75 -1.94 5.42
N GLU A 87 13.81 -0.98 5.38
CA GLU A 87 12.41 -1.24 5.72
C GLU A 87 11.53 -1.47 4.48
N TRP A 88 11.89 -0.91 3.31
CA TRP A 88 11.07 -1.02 2.09
C TRP A 88 10.81 -2.47 1.71
N PHE A 89 11.87 -3.29 1.67
CA PHE A 89 11.73 -4.69 1.28
C PHE A 89 10.87 -5.47 2.27
N SER A 90 11.05 -5.20 3.56
CA SER A 90 10.25 -5.81 4.62
C SER A 90 8.77 -5.39 4.53
N ALA A 91 8.50 -4.11 4.24
CA ALA A 91 7.16 -3.57 4.06
C ALA A 91 6.47 -4.14 2.81
N VAL A 92 7.18 -4.26 1.68
CA VAL A 92 6.66 -4.88 0.46
C VAL A 92 6.33 -6.36 0.70
N ILE A 93 7.24 -7.10 1.35
CA ILE A 93 6.99 -8.51 1.70
C ILE A 93 5.82 -8.65 2.67
N ALA A 94 5.71 -7.78 3.68
CA ALA A 94 4.59 -7.81 4.62
C ALA A 94 3.26 -7.57 3.89
N ASN A 95 3.24 -6.62 2.95
CA ASN A 95 2.09 -6.36 2.10
C ASN A 95 1.76 -7.59 1.23
N TRP A 96 2.75 -8.22 0.60
CA TRP A 96 2.54 -9.46 -0.14
C TRP A 96 2.03 -10.60 0.74
N LYS A 97 2.58 -10.78 1.94
CA LYS A 97 2.14 -11.80 2.90
C LYS A 97 0.71 -11.60 3.39
N LEU A 98 0.22 -10.37 3.43
CA LEU A 98 -1.17 -10.08 3.79
C LEU A 98 -2.11 -10.38 2.60
N TRP A 99 -1.77 -9.84 1.42
CA TRP A 99 -2.67 -9.87 0.27
C TRP A 99 -2.60 -11.16 -0.55
N ILE A 100 -1.46 -11.84 -0.66
CA ILE A 100 -1.35 -13.11 -1.41
C ILE A 100 -2.28 -14.19 -0.82
N PRO A 101 -2.27 -14.49 0.50
CA PRO A 101 -3.21 -15.46 1.06
C PRO A 101 -4.65 -14.95 1.02
N PHE A 102 -4.89 -13.65 1.15
CA PHE A 102 -6.23 -13.08 0.93
C PHE A 102 -6.73 -13.36 -0.49
N GLN A 103 -5.90 -13.15 -1.50
CA GLN A 103 -6.25 -13.46 -2.88
C GLN A 103 -6.39 -14.96 -3.12
N PHE A 104 -5.52 -15.77 -2.52
CA PHE A 104 -5.60 -17.22 -2.60
C PHE A 104 -6.90 -17.75 -2.00
N LEU A 105 -7.32 -17.24 -0.83
CA LEU A 105 -8.62 -17.53 -0.23
C LEU A 105 -9.76 -17.08 -1.14
N ASN A 106 -9.64 -15.89 -1.75
CA ASN A 106 -10.64 -15.39 -2.68
C ASN A 106 -10.84 -16.33 -3.89
N PHE A 107 -9.76 -16.88 -4.48
CA PHE A 107 -9.88 -17.87 -5.56
C PHE A 107 -10.26 -19.28 -5.09
N ARG A 108 -9.90 -19.67 -3.87
CA ARG A 108 -10.10 -21.03 -3.34
C ARG A 108 -11.49 -21.24 -2.77
N PHE A 109 -12.03 -20.26 -2.04
CA PHE A 109 -13.32 -20.37 -1.35
C PHE A 109 -14.47 -19.69 -2.08
N VAL A 110 -14.19 -18.76 -3.01
CA VAL A 110 -15.25 -18.14 -3.81
C VAL A 110 -15.23 -18.75 -5.21
N PRO A 111 -16.19 -19.64 -5.55
CA PRO A 111 -16.35 -20.08 -6.93
C PRO A 111 -16.65 -18.87 -7.81
N GLN A 112 -16.20 -18.92 -9.06
CA GLN A 112 -16.23 -17.86 -10.09
C GLN A 112 -17.59 -17.13 -10.25
N GLN A 113 -18.65 -17.71 -9.70
CA GLN A 113 -20.05 -17.27 -9.76
C GLN A 113 -20.41 -16.21 -8.69
N PHE A 114 -19.65 -16.07 -7.59
CA PHE A 114 -19.93 -15.11 -6.50
C PHE A 114 -18.90 -13.98 -6.36
N GLN A 115 -17.82 -14.00 -7.15
CA GLN A 115 -16.75 -12.98 -7.13
C GLN A 115 -17.17 -11.58 -7.63
N VAL A 116 -18.36 -11.45 -8.22
CA VAL A 116 -18.87 -10.18 -8.76
C VAL A 116 -19.45 -9.27 -7.67
N TRP A 117 -19.73 -9.80 -6.47
CA TRP A 117 -20.41 -9.06 -5.39
C TRP A 117 -19.49 -8.32 -4.42
N MET A 118 -18.17 -8.53 -4.48
CA MET A 118 -17.19 -7.84 -3.64
C MET A 118 -16.11 -7.12 -4.48
N ALA A 119 -16.52 -6.56 -5.62
CA ALA A 119 -15.71 -5.60 -6.37
C ALA A 119 -15.95 -4.18 -5.83
#